data_AF-A0A554MX96-F1
#
_entry.id   AF-A0A554MX96-F1
#
_cell.length_a   1.000
_cell.length_b   1.000
_cell.length_c   1.000
_cell.angle_alpha   90.00
_cell.angle_beta   90.00
_cell.angle_gamma   90.00
#
_symmetry.space_group_name_H-M   'P 1'
#
loop_
_entity.id
_entity.type
_entity.pdbx_description
1 polymer ?
#
loop_
_entity_poly.entity_id
_entity_poly.type
_entity_poly.pdbx_seq_one_letter_code
_entity_poly.pdbx_strand_id
1 'polypeptide(L)'
;MSVTRGFYIGRFQPYHEGHHAMVERIARDVDELVIGIGSADQSHTPHDPFTAGERMMMITKATQAMDLLTYVVPIEDLNRNAVWVSHVQSMSPNFDVAYSNNPLVVRLFEEAGIEVKGSQMYRRDEFQGTEIRQRIVDGGDWQSLVPPQVVDVLHECDGVDRLRQVADTDDPATGDDLPGDTEMSDGGAEIELSEYSGLDASE
;
A
#
# COMPACT_ATOMS: atom_id res chain seq x y z
N MET A 1 -24.78 21.27 -6.74
CA MET A 1 -23.83 20.49 -7.56
C MET A 1 -23.80 19.09 -6.99
N SER A 2 -23.70 18.04 -7.81
CA SER A 2 -23.44 16.69 -7.30
C SER A 2 -22.02 16.66 -6.75
N VAL A 3 -21.84 16.08 -5.57
CA VAL A 3 -20.52 15.82 -4.98
C VAL A 3 -19.78 14.83 -5.88
N THR A 4 -18.56 15.18 -6.29
CA THR A 4 -17.65 14.28 -7.02
C THR A 4 -16.75 13.57 -6.03
N ARG A 5 -16.82 12.24 -5.97
CA ARG A 5 -15.99 11.44 -5.07
C ARG A 5 -14.95 10.64 -5.86
N GLY A 6 -13.69 10.83 -5.51
CA GLY A 6 -12.57 10.04 -6.02
C GLY A 6 -12.36 8.75 -5.23
N PHE A 7 -11.70 7.78 -5.86
CA PHE A 7 -11.18 6.58 -5.22
C PHE A 7 -9.70 6.40 -5.53
N TYR A 8 -8.87 6.27 -4.49
CA TYR A 8 -7.44 6.02 -4.62
C TYR A 8 -7.05 4.82 -3.77
N ILE A 9 -6.32 3.86 -4.34
CA ILE A 9 -5.95 2.62 -3.66
C ILE A 9 -4.46 2.38 -3.68
N GLY A 10 -3.94 1.88 -2.55
CA GLY A 10 -2.57 1.42 -2.40
C GLY A 10 -2.43 0.52 -1.18
N ARG A 11 -1.30 -0.19 -1.07
CA ARG A 11 -0.98 -0.97 0.14
C ARG A 11 -0.58 -0.08 1.31
N PHE A 12 0.08 1.05 1.03
CA PHE A 12 0.55 2.03 2.02
C PHE A 12 1.44 1.42 3.11
N GLN A 13 2.51 0.72 2.70
CA GLN A 13 3.47 0.03 3.57
C GLN A 13 4.86 0.69 3.57
N PRO A 14 5.06 1.85 4.21
CA PRO A 14 4.08 2.70 4.89
C PRO A 14 3.40 3.73 3.94
N TYR A 15 2.50 4.56 4.48
CA TYR A 15 2.11 5.81 3.81
C TYR A 15 3.30 6.78 3.75
N HIS A 16 3.52 7.46 2.63
CA HIS A 16 4.76 8.21 2.39
C HIS A 16 4.53 9.46 1.53
N GLU A 17 5.53 10.32 1.37
CA GLU A 17 5.39 11.63 0.70
C GLU A 17 4.89 11.51 -0.75
N GLY A 18 5.31 10.47 -1.48
CA GLY A 18 4.75 10.18 -2.81
C GLY A 18 3.22 9.94 -2.81
N HIS A 19 2.70 9.23 -1.80
CA HIS A 19 1.25 9.04 -1.62
C HIS A 19 0.57 10.34 -1.20
N HIS A 20 1.22 11.13 -0.34
CA HIS A 20 0.71 12.42 0.14
C HIS A 20 0.53 13.43 -1.00
N ALA A 21 1.56 13.61 -1.82
CA ALA A 21 1.50 14.45 -3.02
C ALA A 21 0.43 13.99 -4.02
N MET A 22 0.18 12.68 -4.11
CA MET A 22 -0.90 12.14 -4.93
C MET A 22 -2.28 12.53 -4.39
N VAL A 23 -2.49 12.42 -3.07
CA VAL A 23 -3.74 12.86 -2.42
C VAL A 23 -3.95 14.37 -2.60
N GLU A 24 -2.93 15.20 -2.40
CA GLU A 24 -3.01 16.66 -2.63
C GLU A 24 -3.37 17.02 -4.07
N ARG A 25 -2.91 16.22 -5.04
CA ARG A 25 -3.26 16.41 -6.44
C ARG A 25 -4.72 16.04 -6.68
N ILE A 26 -5.16 14.89 -6.18
CA ILE A 26 -6.55 14.44 -6.32
C ILE A 26 -7.51 15.45 -5.68
N ALA A 27 -7.14 16.03 -4.52
CA ALA A 27 -7.94 17.03 -3.80
C ALA A 27 -8.31 18.26 -4.65
N ARG A 28 -7.61 18.52 -5.76
CA ARG A 28 -7.91 19.63 -6.68
C ARG A 28 -9.02 19.29 -7.68
N ASP A 29 -9.31 18.00 -7.86
CA ASP A 29 -10.22 17.48 -8.88
C ASP A 29 -11.53 16.93 -8.30
N VAL A 30 -11.62 16.71 -6.98
CA VAL A 30 -12.75 16.05 -6.31
C VAL A 30 -13.15 16.77 -5.02
N ASP A 31 -14.40 16.58 -4.60
CA ASP A 31 -14.93 17.14 -3.35
C ASP A 31 -14.61 16.22 -2.15
N GLU A 32 -14.56 14.90 -2.39
CA GLU A 32 -14.30 13.88 -1.37
C GLU A 32 -13.42 12.76 -1.94
N LEU A 33 -12.67 12.07 -1.08
CA LEU A 33 -11.77 10.99 -1.50
C LEU A 33 -11.93 9.74 -0.63
N VAL A 34 -12.21 8.60 -1.25
CA VAL A 34 -12.02 7.29 -0.64
C VAL A 34 -10.57 6.86 -0.84
N ILE A 35 -9.88 6.55 0.25
CA ILE A 35 -8.52 6.00 0.26
C ILE A 35 -8.61 4.53 0.68
N GLY A 36 -8.57 3.63 -0.31
CA GLY A 36 -8.61 2.18 -0.11
C GLY A 36 -7.24 1.64 0.31
N ILE A 37 -7.16 1.01 1.48
CA ILE A 37 -5.98 0.28 1.92
C ILE A 37 -6.10 -1.15 1.37
N GLY A 38 -5.40 -1.44 0.28
CA GLY A 38 -5.33 -2.77 -0.32
C GLY A 38 -4.48 -3.74 0.52
N SER A 39 -4.64 -5.04 0.28
CA SER A 39 -3.97 -6.10 1.06
C SER A 39 -4.15 -5.88 2.57
N ALA A 40 -5.38 -5.54 2.99
CA ALA A 40 -5.67 -5.18 4.38
C ALA A 40 -5.46 -6.35 5.38
N ASP A 41 -5.52 -7.57 4.88
CA ASP A 41 -5.27 -8.83 5.57
C ASP A 41 -3.76 -9.13 5.77
N GLN A 42 -2.88 -8.45 5.05
CA GLN A 42 -1.42 -8.66 5.10
C GLN A 42 -0.75 -7.76 6.15
N SER A 43 0.11 -8.35 6.98
CA SER A 43 0.91 -7.67 8.00
C SER A 43 2.07 -8.55 8.49
N HIS A 44 3.01 -7.99 9.25
CA HIS A 44 4.12 -8.73 9.89
C HIS A 44 5.05 -9.48 8.93
N THR A 45 5.21 -9.00 7.70
CA THR A 45 6.23 -9.48 6.76
C THR A 45 7.18 -8.34 6.37
N PRO A 46 8.38 -8.62 5.84
CA PRO A 46 9.26 -7.56 5.31
C PRO A 46 8.62 -6.73 4.19
N HIS A 47 7.70 -7.32 3.42
CA HIS A 47 7.00 -6.66 2.34
C HIS A 47 5.77 -5.87 2.84
N ASP A 48 5.03 -6.43 3.80
CA ASP A 48 3.82 -5.86 4.41
C ASP A 48 3.97 -5.84 5.94
N PRO A 49 4.74 -4.92 6.53
CA PRO A 49 5.01 -4.94 7.97
C PRO A 49 3.85 -4.40 8.82
N PHE A 50 3.04 -3.49 8.27
CA PHE A 50 2.01 -2.77 9.03
C PHE A 50 0.61 -3.31 8.76
N THR A 51 -0.16 -3.45 9.83
CA THR A 51 -1.58 -3.86 9.79
C THR A 51 -2.43 -2.80 9.10
N ALA A 52 -3.64 -3.17 8.66
CA ALA A 52 -4.61 -2.20 8.16
C ALA A 52 -4.90 -1.09 9.18
N GLY A 53 -4.97 -1.42 10.47
CA GLY A 53 -5.19 -0.46 11.56
C GLY A 53 -4.11 0.63 11.63
N GLU A 54 -2.85 0.23 11.61
CA GLU A 54 -1.72 1.16 11.66
C GLU A 54 -1.68 2.03 10.39
N ARG A 55 -1.93 1.43 9.23
CA ARG A 55 -2.01 2.17 7.95
C ARG A 55 -3.17 3.16 7.93
N MET A 56 -4.32 2.82 8.52
CA MET A 56 -5.43 3.76 8.71
C MET A 56 -5.02 4.96 9.57
N MET A 57 -4.28 4.73 10.67
CA MET A 57 -3.78 5.82 11.52
C MET A 57 -2.83 6.73 10.75
N MET A 58 -1.88 6.15 10.00
CA MET A 58 -0.94 6.91 9.17
C MET A 58 -1.66 7.83 8.19
N ILE A 59 -2.58 7.28 7.40
CA ILE A 59 -3.33 8.03 6.38
C ILE A 59 -4.20 9.09 7.05
N THR A 60 -5.00 8.71 8.04
CA THR A 60 -5.95 9.62 8.71
C THR A 60 -5.23 10.81 9.34
N LYS A 61 -4.13 10.57 10.08
CA LYS A 61 -3.37 11.66 10.70
C LYS A 61 -2.65 12.51 9.65
N ALA A 62 -2.12 11.91 8.58
CA ALA A 62 -1.44 12.66 7.52
C ALA A 62 -2.41 13.54 6.70
N THR A 63 -3.62 13.07 6.40
CA THR A 63 -4.59 13.84 5.60
C THR A 63 -5.44 14.80 6.43
N GLN A 64 -5.41 14.73 7.77
CA GLN A 64 -6.25 15.54 8.65
C GLN A 64 -6.12 17.05 8.43
N ALA A 65 -4.93 17.54 8.06
CA ALA A 65 -4.69 18.97 7.83
C ALA A 65 -5.12 19.45 6.43
N MET A 66 -5.54 18.52 5.55
CA MET A 66 -6.02 18.87 4.23
C MET A 66 -7.46 19.35 4.27
N ASP A 67 -7.80 20.30 3.40
CA ASP A 67 -9.19 20.68 3.14
C ASP A 67 -9.85 19.67 2.18
N LEU A 68 -9.88 18.40 2.59
CA LEU A 68 -10.42 17.27 1.84
C LEU A 68 -11.09 16.27 2.79
N LEU A 69 -12.38 16.00 2.59
CA LEU A 69 -13.05 14.94 3.31
C LEU A 69 -12.58 13.59 2.77
N THR A 70 -11.99 12.78 3.66
CA THR A 70 -11.43 11.47 3.33
C THR A 70 -12.17 10.33 4.02
N TYR A 71 -12.33 9.20 3.33
CA TYR A 71 -12.80 7.94 3.89
C TYR A 71 -11.69 6.91 3.73
N VAL A 72 -11.08 6.48 4.83
CA VAL A 72 -10.06 5.44 4.78
C VAL A 72 -10.74 4.09 4.97
N VAL A 73 -10.62 3.21 3.98
CA VAL A 73 -11.36 1.94 3.93
C VAL A 73 -10.36 0.77 3.75
N PRO A 74 -10.30 -0.19 4.68
CA PRO A 74 -9.51 -1.41 4.48
C PRO A 74 -10.21 -2.34 3.48
N ILE A 75 -9.45 -2.85 2.51
CA ILE A 75 -9.90 -3.73 1.44
C ILE A 75 -8.96 -4.93 1.40
N GLU A 76 -9.48 -6.09 1.76
CA GLU A 76 -8.75 -7.37 1.69
C GLU A 76 -8.61 -7.82 0.24
N ASP A 77 -7.54 -8.55 -0.07
CA ASP A 77 -7.37 -9.10 -1.40
C ASP A 77 -8.33 -10.27 -1.64
N LEU A 78 -8.95 -10.27 -2.82
CA LEU A 78 -9.76 -11.41 -3.27
C LEU A 78 -8.97 -12.21 -4.29
N ASN A 79 -8.93 -13.53 -4.12
CA ASN A 79 -8.40 -14.45 -5.13
C ASN A 79 -9.38 -14.63 -6.32
N ARG A 80 -9.95 -13.53 -6.80
CA ARG A 80 -10.89 -13.48 -7.94
C ARG A 80 -11.05 -12.06 -8.48
N ASN A 81 -10.19 -11.67 -9.41
CA ASN A 81 -10.21 -10.34 -10.05
C ASN A 81 -11.58 -9.95 -10.62
N ALA A 82 -12.33 -10.90 -11.19
CA ALA A 82 -13.63 -10.65 -11.82
C ALA A 82 -14.72 -10.06 -10.89
N VAL A 83 -14.56 -10.20 -9.57
CA VAL A 83 -15.49 -9.63 -8.58
C VAL A 83 -14.84 -8.56 -7.70
N TRP A 84 -13.57 -8.24 -7.93
CA TRP A 84 -12.80 -7.33 -7.11
C TRP A 84 -13.39 -5.91 -7.06
N VAL A 85 -13.84 -5.37 -8.20
CA VAL A 85 -14.47 -4.03 -8.21
C VAL A 85 -15.77 -4.01 -7.41
N SER A 86 -16.60 -5.05 -7.54
CA SER A 86 -17.84 -5.14 -6.75
C SER A 86 -17.57 -5.23 -5.25
N HIS A 87 -16.47 -5.89 -4.86
CA HIS A 87 -16.00 -5.93 -3.48
C HIS A 87 -15.58 -4.54 -3.00
N VAL A 88 -14.72 -3.84 -3.76
CA VAL A 88 -14.28 -2.46 -3.47
C VAL A 88 -15.49 -1.53 -3.29
N GLN A 89 -16.46 -1.59 -4.20
CA GLN A 89 -17.68 -0.78 -4.15
C GLN A 89 -18.56 -1.12 -2.94
N SER A 90 -18.62 -2.40 -2.52
CA SER A 90 -19.41 -2.81 -1.35
C SER A 90 -18.82 -2.33 -0.02
N MET A 91 -17.51 -2.11 0.02
CA MET A 91 -16.79 -1.65 1.22
C MET A 91 -16.68 -0.12 1.29
N SER A 92 -16.94 0.58 0.19
CA SER A 92 -16.67 2.01 0.05
C SER A 92 -17.96 2.82 -0.13
N PRO A 93 -17.97 4.11 0.25
CA PRO A 93 -18.93 5.04 -0.31
C PRO A 93 -18.87 5.02 -1.84
N ASN A 94 -20.00 5.28 -2.51
CA ASN A 94 -20.02 5.39 -3.97
C ASN A 94 -19.01 6.43 -4.46
N PHE A 95 -18.28 6.13 -5.53
CA PHE A 95 -17.30 7.03 -6.13
C PHE A 95 -17.48 7.09 -7.65
N ASP A 96 -17.09 8.23 -8.23
CA ASP A 96 -17.33 8.55 -9.64
C ASP A 96 -16.09 8.28 -10.50
N VAL A 97 -14.89 8.43 -9.92
CA VAL A 97 -13.61 8.31 -10.62
C VAL A 97 -12.58 7.60 -9.75
N ALA A 98 -11.85 6.66 -10.35
CA ALA A 98 -10.72 5.99 -9.72
C ALA A 98 -9.39 6.58 -10.18
N TYR A 99 -8.38 6.56 -9.30
CA TYR A 99 -7.03 7.03 -9.58
C TYR A 99 -6.04 5.88 -9.41
N SER A 100 -5.38 5.48 -10.49
CA SER A 100 -4.40 4.40 -10.45
C SER A 100 -3.44 4.46 -11.64
N ASN A 101 -2.22 3.98 -11.41
CA ASN A 101 -1.24 3.71 -12.46
C ASN A 101 -0.89 2.21 -12.55
N ASN A 102 -1.63 1.35 -11.83
CA ASN A 102 -1.49 -0.10 -11.91
C ASN A 102 -2.35 -0.62 -13.08
N PRO A 103 -1.77 -1.24 -14.13
CA PRO A 103 -2.51 -1.67 -15.31
C PRO A 103 -3.67 -2.63 -15.02
N LEU A 104 -3.53 -3.53 -14.04
CA LEU A 104 -4.61 -4.44 -13.64
C LEU A 104 -5.77 -3.65 -13.01
N VAL A 105 -5.49 -2.75 -12.06
CA VAL A 105 -6.52 -1.93 -11.41
C VAL A 105 -7.24 -1.04 -12.43
N VAL A 106 -6.49 -0.41 -13.34
CA VAL A 106 -7.07 0.38 -14.45
C VAL A 106 -8.03 -0.48 -15.26
N ARG A 107 -7.56 -1.66 -15.70
CA ARG A 107 -8.36 -2.57 -16.52
C ARG A 107 -9.65 -3.01 -15.82
N LEU A 108 -9.57 -3.37 -14.55
CA LEU A 108 -10.73 -3.85 -13.78
C LEU A 108 -11.79 -2.74 -13.61
N PHE A 109 -11.38 -1.51 -13.29
CA PHE A 109 -12.31 -0.39 -13.16
C PHE A 109 -12.95 0.02 -14.49
N GLU A 110 -12.17 0.05 -15.57
CA GLU A 110 -12.71 0.33 -16.91
C GLU A 110 -13.74 -0.72 -17.34
N GLU A 111 -13.49 -2.01 -17.06
CA GLU A 111 -14.46 -3.09 -17.32
C GLU A 111 -15.76 -2.94 -16.52
N ALA A 112 -15.69 -2.33 -15.33
CA ALA A 112 -16.83 -2.00 -14.51
C ALA A 112 -17.50 -0.67 -14.89
N GLY A 113 -17.02 0.03 -15.92
CA GLY A 113 -17.56 1.30 -16.40
C GLY A 113 -17.20 2.51 -15.52
N ILE A 114 -16.18 2.40 -14.68
CA ILE A 114 -15.69 3.50 -13.83
C ILE A 114 -14.58 4.24 -14.57
N GLU A 115 -14.65 5.58 -14.61
CA GLU A 115 -13.58 6.40 -15.16
C GLU A 115 -12.29 6.23 -14.35
N VAL A 116 -11.17 6.00 -15.03
CA VAL A 116 -9.86 5.91 -14.38
C VAL A 116 -8.96 7.05 -14.86
N LYS A 117 -8.45 7.83 -13.92
CA LYS A 117 -7.45 8.87 -14.17
C LYS A 117 -6.07 8.37 -13.74
N GLY A 118 -5.16 8.29 -14.71
CA GLY A 118 -3.74 8.13 -14.42
C GLY A 118 -3.18 9.37 -13.75
N SER A 119 -2.14 9.21 -12.94
CA SER A 119 -1.39 10.34 -12.39
C SER A 119 0.05 10.32 -12.86
N GLN A 120 0.59 11.50 -13.16
CA GLN A 120 2.04 11.62 -13.27
C GLN A 120 2.60 11.38 -11.88
N MET A 121 3.40 10.33 -11.73
CA MET A 121 3.95 9.99 -10.42
C MET A 121 5.05 10.94 -10.04
N TYR A 122 4.90 11.48 -8.84
CA TYR A 122 5.88 12.37 -8.25
C TYR A 122 7.08 11.55 -7.78
N ARG A 123 8.25 11.79 -8.42
CA ARG A 123 9.56 11.20 -8.05
C ARG A 123 9.48 9.71 -7.71
N ARG A 124 8.99 8.94 -8.69
CA ARG A 124 8.69 7.51 -8.56
C ARG A 124 9.88 6.67 -8.08
N ASP A 125 11.09 7.11 -8.40
CA ASP A 125 12.32 6.42 -8.03
C ASP A 125 12.72 6.67 -6.56
N GLU A 126 12.22 7.76 -5.96
CA GLU A 126 12.65 8.22 -4.64
C GLU A 126 11.63 7.93 -3.53
N PHE A 127 10.34 7.89 -3.86
CA PHE A 127 9.27 7.61 -2.89
C PHE A 127 8.63 6.26 -3.16
N GLN A 128 9.38 5.20 -2.85
CA GLN A 128 8.92 3.82 -2.94
C GLN A 128 8.85 3.20 -1.54
N GLY A 129 7.75 2.52 -1.24
CA GLY A 129 7.62 1.78 0.02
C GLY A 129 8.79 0.80 0.23
N THR A 130 9.28 0.15 -0.82
CA THR A 130 10.44 -0.75 -0.76
C THR A 130 11.71 -0.03 -0.28
N GLU A 131 12.03 1.14 -0.82
CA GLU A 131 13.19 1.95 -0.39
C GLU A 131 13.04 2.40 1.07
N ILE A 132 11.84 2.83 1.46
CA ILE A 132 11.57 3.25 2.85
C ILE A 132 11.77 2.09 3.82
N ARG A 133 11.22 0.91 3.51
CA ARG A 133 11.39 -0.29 4.35
C ARG A 133 12.85 -0.71 4.42
N GLN A 134 13.58 -0.66 3.31
CA GLN A 134 15.02 -0.96 3.29
C GLN A 134 15.80 0.01 4.19
N ARG A 135 15.53 1.33 4.13
CA ARG A 135 16.16 2.30 5.03
C ARG A 135 15.81 2.08 6.50
N ILE A 136 14.60 1.64 6.82
CA ILE A 136 14.25 1.29 8.21
C ILE A 136 15.12 0.14 8.70
N VAL A 137 15.24 -0.93 7.89
CA VAL A 137 16.06 -2.11 8.18
C VAL A 137 17.53 -1.72 8.34
N ASP A 138 18.08 -0.95 7.40
CA ASP A 138 19.50 -0.54 7.40
C ASP A 138 19.84 0.57 8.41
N GLY A 139 18.83 1.14 9.09
CA GLY A 139 19.01 2.28 9.98
C GLY A 139 19.36 3.60 9.27
N GLY A 140 18.97 3.72 7.99
CA GLY A 140 19.10 4.93 7.18
C GLY A 140 18.02 5.98 7.48
N ASP A 141 18.06 7.10 6.73
CA ASP A 141 17.09 8.19 6.85
C ASP A 141 15.81 7.90 6.05
N TRP A 142 14.83 7.32 6.73
CA TRP A 142 13.49 7.05 6.18
C TRP A 142 12.47 8.12 6.59
N GLN A 143 12.72 8.84 7.69
CA GLN A 143 11.81 9.83 8.25
C GLN A 143 11.59 11.01 7.29
N SER A 144 12.61 11.37 6.49
CA SER A 144 12.49 12.41 5.46
C SER A 144 11.62 12.02 4.26
N LEU A 145 11.23 10.74 4.15
CA LEU A 145 10.45 10.20 3.03
C LEU A 145 8.96 10.03 3.36
N VAL A 146 8.54 10.30 4.60
CA VAL A 146 7.16 10.15 5.07
C VAL A 146 6.68 11.42 5.78
N PRO A 147 5.36 11.69 5.80
CA PRO A 147 4.82 12.78 6.60
C PRO A 147 5.20 12.63 8.09
N PRO A 148 5.43 13.73 8.83
CA PRO A 148 5.79 13.65 10.26
C PRO A 148 4.81 12.82 11.10
N GLN A 149 3.52 12.86 10.75
CA GLN A 149 2.47 12.09 11.43
C GLN A 149 2.66 10.57 11.26
N VAL A 150 3.27 10.13 10.17
CA VAL A 150 3.61 8.72 9.95
C VAL A 150 4.79 8.30 10.83
N VAL A 151 5.77 9.19 11.03
CA VAL A 151 6.87 8.96 11.97
C VAL A 151 6.32 8.72 13.39
N ASP A 152 5.39 9.58 13.82
CA ASP A 152 4.74 9.43 15.13
C ASP A 152 4.00 8.10 15.27
N VAL A 153 3.25 7.69 14.24
CA VAL A 153 2.52 6.41 14.24
C VAL A 153 3.47 5.22 14.29
N LEU A 154 4.57 5.25 13.52
CA LEU A 154 5.55 4.16 13.51
C LEU A 154 6.27 4.00 14.85
N HIS A 155 6.48 5.10 15.59
CA HIS A 155 6.96 5.02 16.97
C HIS A 155 5.88 4.54 17.94
N GLU A 156 4.63 4.98 17.78
CA GLU A 156 3.50 4.59 18.62
C GLU A 156 3.22 3.07 18.57
N CYS A 157 3.36 2.45 17.39
CA CYS A 157 3.07 1.03 17.17
C CYS A 157 4.30 0.11 17.17
N ASP A 158 5.48 0.63 17.52
CA ASP A 158 6.76 -0.08 17.47
C ASP A 158 7.07 -0.69 16.08
N GLY A 159 6.66 0.01 15.02
CA GLY A 159 6.72 -0.49 13.65
C GLY A 159 8.14 -0.59 13.09
N VAL A 160 9.07 0.25 13.58
CA VAL A 160 10.49 0.24 13.18
C VAL A 160 11.18 -1.02 13.67
N ASP A 161 11.06 -1.33 14.96
CA ASP A 161 11.72 -2.48 15.56
C ASP A 161 11.08 -3.79 15.08
N ARG A 162 9.75 -3.80 14.93
CA ARG A 162 9.05 -4.92 14.27
C ARG A 162 9.59 -5.20 12.87
N LEU A 163 9.69 -4.17 12.01
CA LEU A 163 10.16 -4.36 10.63
C LEU A 163 11.60 -4.91 10.60
N ARG A 164 12.48 -4.41 11.48
CA ARG A 164 13.84 -4.97 11.62
C ARG A 164 13.79 -6.44 12.03
N GLN A 165 13.01 -6.77 13.05
CA GLN A 165 12.92 -8.13 13.56
C GLN A 165 12.36 -9.12 12.53
N VAL A 166 11.34 -8.74 11.75
CA VAL A 166 10.78 -9.64 10.71
C VAL A 166 11.64 -9.71 9.45
N ALA A 167 12.53 -8.73 9.24
CA ALA A 167 13.49 -8.71 8.13
C ALA A 167 14.80 -9.43 8.47
N ASP A 168 15.10 -9.64 9.75
CA ASP A 168 16.21 -10.48 10.19
C ASP A 168 15.98 -11.90 9.67
N THR A 169 16.92 -12.38 8.88
CA THR A 169 16.96 -13.77 8.44
C THR A 169 17.33 -14.66 9.63
N ASP A 170 16.64 -15.78 9.82
CA ASP A 170 17.13 -16.88 10.66
C ASP A 170 18.46 -17.38 10.05
N ASP A 171 19.59 -16.82 10.45
CA ASP A 171 20.90 -17.38 10.18
C ASP A 171 21.19 -18.40 11.30
N PRO A 172 21.14 -19.72 11.04
CA PRO A 172 21.34 -20.74 12.06
C PRO A 172 22.80 -20.81 12.55
N ALA A 173 23.67 -19.87 12.17
CA ALA A 173 25.07 -19.85 12.52
C ALA A 173 25.37 -19.30 13.93
N THR A 174 24.47 -19.41 14.92
CA THR A 174 24.84 -19.34 16.35
C THR A 174 23.75 -19.91 17.26
N GLY A 175 23.91 -21.16 17.71
CA GLY A 175 23.46 -21.59 19.05
C GLY A 175 22.46 -22.74 19.14
N ASP A 176 22.99 -23.88 19.60
CA ASP A 176 22.37 -25.04 20.25
C ASP A 176 21.59 -26.09 19.43
N ASP A 177 22.21 -27.28 19.40
CA ASP A 177 21.63 -28.58 19.11
C ASP A 177 20.29 -28.80 19.82
N LEU A 178 19.22 -28.97 19.05
CA LEU A 178 18.03 -29.70 19.48
C LEU A 178 17.60 -30.67 18.36
N PRO A 179 17.33 -31.96 18.68
CA PRO A 179 16.97 -32.92 17.67
C PRO A 179 15.48 -32.84 17.34
N GLY A 180 15.22 -32.76 16.03
CA GLY A 180 14.15 -33.42 15.28
C GLY A 180 12.70 -33.27 15.77
N ASP A 181 11.87 -32.67 14.94
CA ASP A 181 10.58 -33.26 14.60
C ASP A 181 10.19 -32.96 13.15
N THR A 182 9.43 -33.89 12.59
CA THR A 182 9.23 -34.14 11.16
C THR A 182 7.91 -33.54 10.68
N GLU A 183 7.87 -33.15 9.39
CA GLU A 183 6.70 -33.20 8.49
C GLU A 183 5.53 -32.17 8.67
N MET A 184 5.30 -31.30 7.68
CA MET A 184 4.30 -31.49 6.59
C MET A 184 4.04 -30.20 5.80
N SER A 185 3.78 -30.41 4.52
CA SER A 185 3.38 -29.49 3.44
C SER A 185 2.23 -28.51 3.74
N ASP A 186 2.22 -27.35 3.10
CA ASP A 186 1.20 -27.08 2.06
C ASP A 186 1.65 -25.98 1.10
N GLY A 187 1.31 -26.15 -0.18
CA GLY A 187 1.58 -25.19 -1.24
C GLY A 187 0.45 -24.17 -1.38
N GLY A 188 0.82 -22.89 -1.47
CA GLY A 188 -0.07 -21.81 -1.89
C GLY A 188 0.62 -21.03 -2.99
N ALA A 189 0.01 -21.00 -4.18
CA ALA A 189 0.53 -20.28 -5.33
C ALA A 189 0.46 -18.76 -5.08
N GLU A 190 1.62 -18.13 -4.94
CA GLU A 190 1.81 -16.68 -4.95
C GLU A 190 1.53 -16.15 -6.36
N ILE A 191 0.68 -15.12 -6.46
CA ILE A 191 0.65 -14.27 -7.65
C ILE A 191 1.61 -13.12 -7.36
N GLU A 192 2.87 -13.33 -7.72
CA GLU A 192 3.88 -12.28 -7.75
C GLU A 192 3.54 -11.28 -8.87
N LEU A 193 3.32 -10.03 -8.49
CA LEU A 193 3.26 -8.90 -9.42
C LEU A 193 4.50 -8.04 -9.23
N SER A 194 5.64 -8.56 -9.65
CA SER A 194 6.82 -7.77 -10.00
C SER A 194 7.59 -8.43 -11.13
N GLU A 195 8.19 -7.59 -11.98
CA GLU A 195 9.05 -7.90 -13.12
C GLU A 195 8.37 -8.05 -14.50
N TYR A 196 8.01 -6.92 -15.10
CA TYR A 196 8.20 -6.73 -16.54
C TYR A 196 8.89 -5.39 -16.78
N SER A 197 10.21 -5.39 -16.59
CA SER A 197 11.11 -4.41 -17.21
C SER A 197 12.05 -5.15 -18.15
N GLY A 198 11.92 -4.84 -19.44
CA GLY A 198 12.95 -5.12 -20.44
C GLY A 198 12.65 -6.31 -21.35
N LEU A 199 11.99 -6.06 -22.47
CA LEU A 199 12.51 -6.55 -23.75
C LEU A 199 12.34 -5.46 -24.80
N ASP A 200 13.52 -5.06 -25.28
CA ASP A 200 13.81 -4.27 -26.45
C ASP A 200 13.16 -4.89 -27.70
N ALA A 201 12.67 -4.05 -28.61
CA ALA A 201 12.32 -4.46 -29.96
C ALA A 201 12.48 -3.27 -30.91
N SER A 202 13.73 -2.93 -31.18
CA SER A 202 14.13 -2.52 -32.53
C SER A 202 14.38 -3.78 -33.38
N GLU A 203 13.64 -3.86 -34.49
CA GLU A 203 13.80 -4.74 -35.67
C GLU A 203 13.41 -6.22 -35.55
#